data_AF-A0A382N7R0-F1
#
_entry.id   AF-A0A382N7R0-F1
#
_cell.length_a   1.000
_cell.length_b   1.000
_cell.length_c   1.000
_cell.angle_alpha   90.00
_cell.angle_beta   90.00
_cell.angle_gamma   90.00
#
_symmetry.space_group_name_H-M   'P 1'
#
loop_
_entity.id
_entity.type
_entity.pdbx_description
1 polymer ?
#
loop_
_entity_poly.entity_id
_entity_poly.type
_entity_poly.pdbx_seq_one_letter_code
_entity_poly.pdbx_strand_id
1 'polypeptide(L)' 'ASAANGGDLGFFGTGEMIPAFEEAVRLLKAGEITGIIQTPMGYHIIKREE' A
#
# COMPACT_ATOMS: atom_id res chain seq x y z
N ALA A 1 -0.98 -6.77 -10.48
CA ALA A 1 -1.21 -5.41 -11.00
C ALA A 1 -2.66 -5.04 -10.74
N SER A 2 -2.92 -4.08 -9.84
CA SER A 2 -4.29 -3.67 -9.42
C SER A 2 -4.90 -2.58 -10.31
N ALA A 3 -4.20 -2.11 -11.33
CA ALA A 3 -4.64 -1.00 -12.18
C ALA A 3 -6.01 -1.24 -12.85
N ALA A 4 -6.34 -2.49 -13.18
CA ALA A 4 -7.66 -2.84 -13.73
C ALA A 4 -8.82 -2.59 -12.76
N ASN A 5 -8.55 -2.59 -11.45
CA ASN A 5 -9.51 -2.32 -10.37
C ASN A 5 -9.27 -0.95 -9.73
N GLY A 6 -8.71 0.02 -10.47
CA GLY A 6 -8.46 1.36 -9.95
C GLY A 6 -7.35 1.46 -8.89
N GLY A 7 -6.51 0.43 -8.76
CA GLY A 7 -5.45 0.38 -7.76
C GLY A 7 -5.83 -0.34 -6.47
N ASP A 8 -7.08 -0.79 -6.33
CA ASP A 8 -7.54 -1.54 -5.16
C ASP A 8 -6.82 -2.89 -5.03
N LEU A 9 -6.35 -3.16 -3.81
CA LEU A 9 -5.65 -4.39 -3.44
C LEU A 9 -6.51 -5.29 -2.56
N GLY A 10 -7.70 -4.84 -2.16
CA GLY A 10 -8.56 -5.53 -1.21
C GLY A 10 -7.97 -5.61 0.20
N PHE A 11 -8.60 -6.42 1.05
CA PHE A 11 -8.08 -6.72 2.38
C PHE A 11 -6.94 -7.71 2.29
N PHE A 12 -5.83 -7.40 2.95
CA PHE A 12 -4.68 -8.29 3.09
C PHE A 12 -4.25 -8.34 4.56
N GLY A 13 -3.82 -9.52 4.99
CA GLY A 13 -3.26 -9.80 6.30
C GLY A 13 -1.76 -9.54 6.36
N THR A 14 -1.21 -9.69 7.57
CA THR A 14 0.23 -9.56 7.81
C THR A 14 1.02 -10.65 7.07
N GLY A 15 2.07 -10.26 6.36
CA GLY A 15 2.94 -11.12 5.56
C GLY A 15 2.52 -11.32 4.11
N GLU A 16 1.37 -10.76 3.69
CA GLU A 16 0.88 -10.90 2.31
C GLU A 16 1.46 -9.83 1.36
N MET A 17 2.03 -8.75 1.92
CA MET A 17 2.66 -7.67 1.16
C MET A 17 4.16 -7.59 1.46
N ILE A 18 4.92 -6.91 0.59
CA ILE A 18 6.35 -6.69 0.83
C ILE A 18 6.56 -5.83 2.08
N PRO A 19 7.69 -6.01 2.82
CA PRO A 19 7.90 -5.34 4.10
C PRO A 19 7.78 -3.81 4.03
N ALA A 20 8.29 -3.19 2.96
CA ALA A 20 8.21 -1.74 2.75
C ALA A 20 6.76 -1.24 2.59
N PHE A 21 5.89 -2.06 1.98
CA PHE A 21 4.47 -1.74 1.81
C PHE A 21 3.73 -1.90 3.14
N GLU A 22 3.96 -3.00 3.86
CA GLU A 22 3.34 -3.25 5.15
C GLU A 22 3.70 -2.19 6.19
N GLU A 23 4.96 -1.79 6.26
CA GLU A 23 5.40 -0.74 7.18
C GLU A 23 4.74 0.59 6.85
N ALA A 24 4.65 0.94 5.57
CA ALA A 24 3.99 2.15 5.13
C ALA A 24 2.50 2.16 5.51
N VAL A 25 1.76 1.06 5.27
CA VAL A 25 0.34 0.95 5.64
C VAL A 25 0.14 0.97 7.16
N ARG A 26 1.03 0.32 7.93
CA ARG A 26 0.96 0.28 9.40
C ARG A 26 1.11 1.68 10.02
N LEU A 27 1.91 2.54 9.40
CA LEU A 27 2.13 3.92 9.84
C LEU A 27 0.96 4.86 9.47
N LEU A 28 0.12 4.48 8.51
CA LEU A 28 -1.05 5.25 8.11
C LEU A 28 -2.28 4.93 8.96
N LYS A 29 -3.07 5.96 9.24
CA LYS A 29 -4.45 5.81 9.72
C LYS A 29 -5.38 5.53 8.55
N ALA A 30 -6.57 5.02 8.87
CA ALA A 30 -7.65 4.85 7.89
C ALA A 30 -7.93 6.18 7.18
N GLY A 31 -8.01 6.14 5.85
CA GLY A 31 -8.16 7.29 4.96
C GLY A 31 -6.88 8.05 4.62
N GLU A 32 -5.74 7.77 5.26
CA GLU A 32 -4.49 8.48 4.98
C GLU A 32 -3.73 7.90 3.77
N ILE A 33 -2.96 8.78 3.12
CA ILE A 33 -2.14 8.46 1.95
C ILE A 33 -0.67 8.68 2.31
N THR A 34 0.20 7.79 1.85
CA THR A 34 1.66 7.93 2.00
C THR A 34 2.19 9.03 1.10
N GLY A 35 3.40 9.50 1.41
CA GLY A 35 4.26 10.10 0.39
C GLY A 35 4.67 9.07 -0.68
N ILE A 36 5.58 9.48 -1.55
CA ILE A 36 6.19 8.56 -2.52
C ILE A 36 7.08 7.57 -1.78
N ILE A 37 6.73 6.29 -1.82
CA ILE A 37 7.57 5.20 -1.31
C ILE A 37 8.35 4.57 -2.46
N GLN A 38 9.60 4.20 -2.19
CA GLN A 38 10.42 3.46 -3.15
C GLN A 38 10.37 1.96 -2.81
N THR A 39 10.07 1.15 -3.82
CA THR A 39 10.11 -0.31 -3.74
C THR A 39 11.05 -0.84 -4.84
N PRO A 40 11.43 -2.13 -4.82
CA PRO A 40 12.19 -2.73 -5.91
C PRO A 40 11.48 -2.63 -7.28
N MET A 41 10.17 -2.40 -7.31
CA MET A 41 9.36 -2.29 -8.52
C MET A 41 9.21 -0.84 -9.01
N GLY A 42 9.74 0.14 -8.27
CA GLY A 42 9.69 1.56 -8.62
C GLY A 42 9.16 2.42 -7.49
N TYR A 43 8.29 3.38 -7.83
CA TYR A 43 7.71 4.31 -6.87
C TYR A 43 6.22 4.05 -6.71
N HIS A 44 5.74 4.07 -5.48
CA HIS A 44 4.34 3.83 -5.16
C HIS A 44 3.80 4.89 -4.22
N ILE A 45 2.50 5.15 -4.34
CA ILE A 45 1.71 5.92 -3.39
C ILE A 45 0.64 4.96 -2.86
N ILE A 46 0.50 4.87 -1.55
CA ILE A 46 -0.42 3.94 -0.90
C ILE A 46 -1.45 4.73 -0.14
N LYS A 47 -2.72 4.35 -0.26
CA LYS A 47 -3.81 4.83 0.59
C LYS A 47 -4.31 3.68 1.44
N ARG A 48 -4.48 3.91 2.74
CA ARG A 48 -5.18 2.96 3.61
C ARG A 48 -6.66 3.32 3.59
N GLU A 49 -7.52 2.43 3.10
CA GLU A 49 -8.96 2.66 3.12
C GLU A 49 -9.51 2.56 4.55
N GLU A 50 -9.20 1.46 5.26
CA GLU A 50 -9.73 1.13 6.60
C GLU A 50 -8.63 0.57 7.54
#